data_AF-A0A813QVH4-F1
#
_entry.id   AF-A0A813QVH4-F1
#
_cell.length_a   1.000
_cell.length_b   1.000
_cell.length_c   1.000
_cell.angle_alpha   90.00
_cell.angle_beta   90.00
_cell.angle_gamma   90.00
#
_symmetry.space_group_name_H-M   'P 1'
#
loop_
_entity.id
_entity.type
_entity.pdbx_description
1 polymer ?
#
loop_
_entity_poly.entity_id
_entity_poly.type
_entity_poly.pdbx_seq_one_letter_code
_entity_poly.pdbx_strand_id
1 'polypeptide(L)'
;MMLPLTLLIFVLISQFDSIQSSCQKNPLCRYNGHLMTITCNSKFAQNNITLPTPDISCFPPVNTYVFLNFEQIQAYTFYNLTFPANETFTIKLLNVSTIESDTFSETISLPNSSQLSIEIGEAGTVTDITIKPNAFNQIKIHRLHFLNLNTFNGHSTFDTNAFGNNLQIDVLLFDQCNLTSFSNLSSNTTVNKLILRNSPSFTQLTSKTVPSFLPTIKSLEISTTGLQSIDAHTFQACYSRWRVNEIE
;
A
#
# COMPACT_ATOMS: atom_id res chain seq x y z
N MET A 1 14.80 -78.09 3.76
CA MET A 1 14.00 -77.90 2.53
C MET A 1 12.60 -77.47 2.90
N MET A 2 12.20 -76.29 2.38
CA MET A 2 10.84 -75.75 2.11
C MET A 2 10.94 -74.23 2.31
N LEU A 3 11.05 -73.49 1.20
CA LEU A 3 10.66 -72.09 1.15
C LEU A 3 9.14 -72.00 1.27
N PRO A 4 8.63 -70.94 1.92
CA PRO A 4 7.70 -70.07 1.20
C PRO A 4 8.06 -68.60 1.45
N LEU A 5 8.27 -67.87 0.36
CA LEU A 5 7.27 -66.97 -0.21
C LEU A 5 7.26 -65.61 0.49
N THR A 6 8.15 -64.76 -0.05
CA THR A 6 8.04 -63.30 -0.18
C THR A 6 6.71 -62.68 0.22
N LEU A 7 6.78 -61.78 1.21
CA LEU A 7 6.14 -60.46 1.07
C LEU A 7 7.10 -59.41 1.61
N LEU A 8 7.86 -58.83 0.68
CA LEU A 8 8.72 -57.68 0.89
C LEU A 8 7.79 -56.48 0.94
N ILE A 9 7.33 -56.09 2.14
CA ILE A 9 6.59 -54.84 2.32
C ILE A 9 7.62 -53.72 2.25
N PHE A 10 7.92 -53.30 1.01
CA PHE A 10 8.32 -51.92 0.75
C PHE A 10 7.11 -51.06 1.10
N VAL A 11 7.02 -50.60 2.34
CA VAL A 11 6.28 -49.36 2.58
C VAL A 11 7.16 -48.25 2.01
N LEU A 12 7.03 -48.04 0.71
CA LEU A 12 7.24 -46.75 0.08
C LEU A 12 6.22 -45.80 0.70
N ILE A 13 6.48 -45.30 1.90
CA ILE A 13 6.01 -43.95 2.24
C ILE A 13 6.96 -43.05 1.46
N SER A 14 6.58 -42.82 0.21
CA SER A 14 6.93 -41.62 -0.51
C SER A 14 6.90 -40.45 0.46
N GLN A 15 8.07 -39.86 0.67
CA GLN A 15 8.29 -38.48 1.09
C GLN A 15 7.00 -37.73 1.45
N PHE A 16 6.65 -37.68 2.73
CA PHE A 16 5.92 -36.52 3.24
C PHE A 16 6.94 -35.41 3.51
N ASP A 17 7.64 -35.02 2.45
CA ASP A 17 8.02 -33.62 2.30
C ASP A 17 6.79 -32.92 1.75
N SER A 18 5.95 -32.42 2.66
CA SER A 18 5.03 -31.34 2.31
C SER A 18 5.17 -30.17 3.27
N ILE A 19 6.41 -29.86 3.64
CA ILE A 19 6.78 -28.50 4.04
C ILE A 19 7.17 -27.75 2.77
N GLN A 20 6.16 -27.34 2.01
CA GLN A 20 6.30 -26.31 0.98
C GLN A 20 5.15 -25.30 1.13
N SER A 21 5.35 -24.38 2.07
CA SER A 21 4.61 -23.13 2.20
C SER A 21 5.28 -22.08 1.31
N SER A 22 4.93 -22.06 0.03
CA SER A 22 4.91 -20.84 -0.78
C SER A 22 3.51 -20.23 -0.60
N CYS A 23 3.25 -18.93 -0.77
CA CYS A 23 1.89 -18.37 -0.60
C CYS A 23 0.95 -18.79 -1.76
N GLN A 24 0.98 -20.06 -2.18
CA GLN A 24 0.40 -20.60 -3.41
C GLN A 24 -0.91 -21.35 -3.23
N LYS A 25 -1.41 -21.63 -2.02
CA LYS A 25 -2.70 -22.35 -1.90
C LYS A 25 -3.75 -21.83 -0.94
N ASN A 26 -3.45 -21.08 0.12
CA ASN A 26 -4.49 -20.41 0.93
C ASN A 26 -3.84 -19.36 1.86
N PRO A 27 -4.01 -18.05 1.66
CA PRO A 27 -3.69 -17.08 2.70
C PRO A 27 -4.52 -17.40 3.96
N LEU A 28 -3.99 -17.10 5.15
CA LEU A 28 -4.78 -17.25 6.37
C LEU A 28 -5.80 -16.11 6.43
N CYS A 29 -7.05 -16.47 6.26
CA CYS A 29 -8.20 -15.59 6.26
C CYS A 29 -8.86 -15.58 7.64
N ARG A 30 -8.98 -14.42 8.28
CA ARG A 30 -9.69 -14.22 9.55
C ARG A 30 -10.75 -13.15 9.39
N TYR A 31 -11.99 -13.51 9.69
CA TYR A 31 -13.14 -12.62 9.66
C TYR A 31 -13.69 -12.40 11.07
N ASN A 32 -14.02 -11.16 11.42
CA ASN A 32 -14.59 -10.82 12.73
C ASN A 32 -15.91 -10.03 12.67
N GLY A 33 -16.58 -9.98 11.51
CA GLY A 33 -17.82 -9.22 11.31
C GLY A 33 -17.64 -7.92 10.53
N HIS A 34 -16.58 -7.15 10.82
CA HIS A 34 -16.36 -5.82 10.23
C HIS A 34 -15.02 -5.70 9.50
N LEU A 35 -14.13 -6.67 9.73
CA LEU A 35 -12.77 -6.73 9.25
C LEU A 35 -12.52 -8.11 8.63
N MET A 36 -11.81 -8.09 7.51
CA MET A 36 -11.23 -9.28 6.92
C MET A 36 -9.71 -9.14 6.95
N THR A 37 -9.02 -10.01 7.69
CA THR A 37 -7.55 -10.06 7.73
C THR A 37 -7.05 -11.22 6.89
N ILE A 38 -6.12 -10.93 6.01
CA ILE A 38 -5.53 -11.85 5.05
C ILE A 38 -4.04 -11.83 5.35
N THR A 39 -3.52 -12.93 5.91
CA THR A 39 -2.10 -13.03 6.30
C THR A 39 -1.39 -13.99 5.36
N CYS A 40 -0.25 -13.54 4.82
CA CYS A 40 0.66 -14.41 4.09
C CYS A 40 1.80 -14.84 5.02
N ASN A 41 1.96 -16.16 5.23
CA ASN A 41 2.94 -16.71 6.18
C ASN A 41 4.30 -17.05 5.53
N SER A 42 4.51 -16.75 4.24
CA SER A 42 5.75 -17.04 3.52
C SER A 42 6.19 -15.87 2.66
N LYS A 43 7.49 -15.55 2.69
CA LYS A 43 8.14 -14.63 1.75
C LYS A 43 8.19 -15.29 0.36
N PHE A 44 7.81 -14.58 -0.70
CA PHE A 44 7.68 -15.13 -2.05
C PHE A 44 8.87 -14.71 -2.93
N ALA A 45 9.71 -15.66 -3.32
CA ALA A 45 10.67 -15.46 -4.40
C ALA A 45 9.97 -15.59 -5.76
N GLN A 46 10.02 -14.52 -6.55
CA GLN A 46 9.51 -14.44 -7.93
C GLN A 46 10.01 -15.59 -8.81
N ASN A 47 9.10 -16.20 -9.56
CA ASN A 47 9.34 -16.66 -10.93
C ASN A 47 7.99 -16.95 -11.59
N ASN A 48 7.55 -16.07 -12.50
CA ASN A 48 6.61 -16.27 -13.62
C ASN A 48 5.62 -17.44 -13.55
N ILE A 49 4.94 -17.64 -12.43
CA ILE A 49 3.79 -18.53 -12.32
C ILE A 49 2.59 -17.62 -12.27
N THR A 50 1.77 -17.68 -13.31
CA THR A 50 0.39 -17.18 -13.29
C THR A 50 -0.27 -17.80 -12.06
N LEU A 51 -0.43 -17.00 -10.99
CA LEU A 51 -1.05 -17.51 -9.78
C LEU A 51 -2.45 -17.98 -10.12
N PRO A 52 -2.86 -19.19 -9.70
CA PRO A 52 -4.26 -19.56 -9.78
C PRO A 52 -5.06 -18.50 -9.02
N THR A 53 -6.16 -18.02 -9.61
CA THR A 53 -7.08 -17.10 -8.95
C THR A 53 -7.39 -17.62 -7.54
N PRO A 54 -7.22 -16.82 -6.48
CA PRO A 54 -7.49 -17.25 -5.13
C PRO A 54 -8.92 -17.82 -5.06
N ASP A 55 -9.06 -19.02 -4.49
CA ASP A 55 -10.35 -19.70 -4.41
C ASP A 55 -11.33 -18.83 -3.60
N ILE A 56 -12.49 -18.57 -4.20
CA ILE A 56 -13.36 -17.40 -4.01
C ILE A 56 -14.14 -17.42 -2.68
N SER A 57 -13.93 -18.43 -1.83
CA SER A 57 -14.73 -18.65 -0.62
C SER A 57 -14.39 -17.74 0.57
N CYS A 58 -13.38 -16.87 0.46
CA CYS A 58 -12.82 -16.16 1.62
C CYS A 58 -13.11 -14.65 1.73
N PHE A 59 -13.75 -13.96 0.78
CA PHE A 59 -13.90 -12.49 0.86
C PHE A 59 -15.35 -12.05 1.10
N PRO A 60 -15.83 -12.03 2.35
CA PRO A 60 -17.10 -11.38 2.65
C PRO A 60 -16.99 -9.87 2.36
N PRO A 61 -18.09 -9.20 1.99
CA PRO A 61 -18.11 -7.75 1.86
C PRO A 61 -17.91 -7.12 3.24
N VAL A 62 -16.82 -6.38 3.41
CA VAL A 62 -16.48 -5.69 4.66
C VAL A 62 -15.97 -4.29 4.39
N ASN A 63 -16.08 -3.42 5.40
CA ASN A 63 -15.56 -2.06 5.31
C ASN A 63 -14.03 -1.99 5.41
N THR A 64 -13.36 -3.06 5.86
CA THR A 64 -11.90 -3.06 5.97
C THR A 64 -11.29 -4.42 5.62
N TYR A 65 -10.36 -4.45 4.66
CA TYR A 65 -9.44 -5.58 4.45
C TYR A 65 -8.04 -5.22 4.91
N VAL A 66 -7.40 -6.15 5.60
CA VAL A 66 -6.01 -6.03 6.07
C VAL A 66 -5.19 -7.11 5.39
N PHE A 67 -4.21 -6.70 4.59
CA PHE A 67 -3.22 -7.56 3.98
C PHE A 67 -1.94 -7.47 4.80
N LEU A 68 -1.53 -8.58 5.41
CA LEU A 68 -0.42 -8.64 6.35
C LEU A 68 0.71 -9.54 5.82
N ASN A 69 1.95 -9.05 5.91
CA ASN A 69 3.20 -9.78 5.62
C ASN A 69 3.31 -10.24 4.15
N PHE A 70 2.87 -9.41 3.21
CA PHE A 70 3.05 -9.69 1.79
C PHE A 70 4.39 -9.13 1.29
N GLU A 71 5.21 -9.95 0.64
CA GLU A 71 6.41 -9.42 -0.01
C GLU A 71 6.05 -8.51 -1.19
N GLN A 72 5.02 -8.87 -1.95
CA GLN A 72 4.53 -8.10 -3.10
C GLN A 72 2.99 -8.08 -3.08
N ILE A 73 2.41 -6.91 -3.38
CA ILE A 73 0.98 -6.74 -3.65
C ILE A 73 0.83 -6.33 -5.12
N GLN A 74 -0.13 -6.94 -5.82
CA GLN A 74 -0.37 -6.78 -7.25
C GLN A 74 -1.88 -6.62 -7.49
N ALA A 75 -2.29 -6.19 -8.69
CA ALA A 75 -3.71 -5.90 -8.98
C ALA A 75 -4.65 -7.10 -8.71
N TYR A 76 -4.22 -8.33 -9.03
CA TYR A 76 -5.05 -9.53 -8.79
C TYR A 76 -5.22 -9.86 -7.31
N THR A 77 -4.42 -9.29 -6.40
CA THR A 77 -4.60 -9.48 -4.95
C THR A 77 -5.97 -8.98 -4.48
N PHE A 78 -6.56 -8.03 -5.22
CA PHE A 78 -7.87 -7.44 -4.92
C PHE A 78 -9.00 -8.01 -5.79
N TYR A 79 -8.71 -9.00 -6.64
CA TYR A 79 -9.72 -9.58 -7.51
C TYR A 79 -10.83 -10.23 -6.66
N ASN A 80 -12.09 -9.98 -7.02
CA ASN A 80 -13.28 -10.44 -6.29
C ASN A 80 -13.49 -9.85 -4.88
N LEU A 81 -12.76 -8.80 -4.49
CA LEU A 81 -13.18 -8.02 -3.32
C LEU A 81 -14.54 -7.38 -3.61
N THR A 82 -15.46 -7.52 -2.67
CA THR A 82 -16.80 -6.95 -2.78
C THR A 82 -16.92 -5.79 -1.80
N PHE A 83 -17.32 -4.63 -2.32
CA PHE A 83 -17.40 -3.42 -1.52
C PHE A 83 -18.86 -3.05 -1.26
N PRO A 84 -19.26 -2.80 0.00
CA PRO A 84 -20.57 -2.27 0.29
C PRO A 84 -20.73 -0.88 -0.34
N ALA A 85 -21.93 -0.61 -0.85
CA ALA A 85 -22.28 0.69 -1.44
C ALA A 85 -22.49 1.74 -0.36
N ASN A 86 -22.19 3.01 -0.68
CA ASN A 86 -22.36 4.18 0.20
C ASN A 86 -21.49 4.16 1.48
N GLU A 87 -20.41 3.39 1.50
CA GLU A 87 -19.53 3.26 2.66
C GLU A 87 -18.11 3.74 2.34
N THR A 88 -17.37 4.12 3.39
CA THR A 88 -15.92 4.27 3.30
C THR A 88 -15.28 2.91 3.49
N PHE A 89 -14.66 2.44 2.42
CA PHE A 89 -13.97 1.18 2.37
C PHE A 89 -12.46 1.37 2.56
N THR A 90 -11.83 0.55 3.40
CA THR A 90 -10.42 0.68 3.77
C THR A 90 -9.60 -0.56 3.41
N ILE A 91 -8.51 -0.37 2.66
CA ILE A 91 -7.45 -1.37 2.47
C ILE A 91 -6.28 -0.99 3.37
N LYS A 92 -5.85 -1.91 4.24
CA LYS A 92 -4.62 -1.78 4.99
C LYS A 92 -3.57 -2.74 4.45
N LEU A 93 -2.43 -2.20 4.00
CA LEU A 93 -1.25 -2.95 3.61
C LEU A 93 -0.24 -2.85 4.75
N LEU A 94 -0.16 -3.90 5.55
CA LEU A 94 0.71 -3.97 6.73
C LEU A 94 1.87 -4.91 6.48
N ASN A 95 3.10 -4.44 6.71
CA ASN A 95 4.33 -5.20 6.50
C ASN A 95 4.44 -5.68 5.04
N VAL A 96 4.17 -4.76 4.11
CA VAL A 96 4.27 -5.02 2.67
C VAL A 96 5.58 -4.48 2.14
N SER A 97 6.39 -5.33 1.51
CA SER A 97 7.70 -4.91 1.00
C SER A 97 7.61 -4.19 -0.35
N THR A 98 6.73 -4.63 -1.25
CA THR A 98 6.60 -4.06 -2.60
C THR A 98 5.14 -3.89 -3.01
N ILE A 99 4.83 -2.75 -3.63
CA ILE A 99 3.58 -2.50 -4.36
C ILE A 99 3.94 -2.42 -5.84
N GLU A 100 3.42 -3.35 -6.65
CA GLU A 100 3.73 -3.42 -8.08
C GLU A 100 2.96 -2.36 -8.90
N SER A 101 3.35 -2.18 -10.16
CA SER A 101 2.66 -1.27 -11.09
C SER A 101 1.19 -1.67 -11.30
N ASP A 102 0.32 -0.67 -11.49
CA ASP A 102 -1.12 -0.82 -11.75
C ASP A 102 -1.91 -1.60 -10.68
N THR A 103 -1.31 -1.78 -9.50
CA THR A 103 -1.89 -2.50 -8.35
C THR A 103 -3.21 -1.90 -7.89
N PHE A 104 -3.28 -0.57 -7.78
CA PHE A 104 -4.50 0.17 -7.48
C PHE A 104 -4.97 0.88 -8.75
N SER A 105 -5.77 0.17 -9.53
CA SER A 105 -6.31 0.62 -10.82
C SER A 105 -7.82 0.39 -10.92
N GLU A 106 -8.40 0.55 -12.11
CA GLU A 106 -9.81 0.24 -12.41
C GLU A 106 -10.20 -1.22 -12.06
N THR A 107 -9.22 -2.10 -11.86
CA THR A 107 -9.41 -3.45 -11.33
C THR A 107 -10.12 -3.48 -9.97
N ILE A 108 -9.98 -2.42 -9.17
CA ILE A 108 -10.76 -2.23 -7.94
C ILE A 108 -12.10 -1.58 -8.31
N SER A 109 -13.09 -2.41 -8.60
CA SER A 109 -14.44 -1.96 -8.94
C SER A 109 -15.21 -1.47 -7.72
N LEU A 110 -15.01 -0.19 -7.35
CA LEU A 110 -15.77 0.46 -6.28
C LEU A 110 -17.18 0.87 -6.77
N PRO A 111 -18.23 0.70 -5.95
CA PRO A 111 -19.50 1.36 -6.20
C PRO A 111 -19.30 2.88 -6.31
N ASN A 112 -19.97 3.54 -7.25
CA ASN A 112 -19.81 4.98 -7.54
C ASN A 112 -20.00 5.91 -6.31
N SER A 113 -20.73 5.45 -5.30
CA SER A 113 -21.02 6.19 -4.08
C SER A 113 -20.07 5.86 -2.92
N SER A 114 -19.20 4.85 -3.07
CA SER A 114 -18.27 4.42 -2.03
C SER A 114 -16.95 5.19 -2.13
N GLN A 115 -16.25 5.29 -1.00
CA GLN A 115 -14.96 5.96 -0.91
C GLN A 115 -13.86 4.95 -0.60
N LEU A 116 -12.74 5.01 -1.30
CA LEU A 116 -11.58 4.17 -1.02
C LEU A 116 -10.57 4.90 -0.14
N SER A 117 -10.23 4.28 0.99
CA SER A 117 -9.11 4.64 1.85
C SER A 117 -8.05 3.54 1.76
N ILE A 118 -6.79 3.92 1.60
CA ILE A 118 -5.65 3.01 1.60
C ILE A 118 -4.68 3.46 2.70
N GLU A 119 -4.28 2.53 3.54
CA GLU A 119 -3.25 2.73 4.57
C GLU A 119 -2.10 1.76 4.32
N ILE A 120 -0.88 2.27 4.25
CA ILE A 120 0.33 1.53 3.95
C ILE A 120 1.32 1.81 5.07
N GLY A 121 1.78 0.76 5.74
CA GLY A 121 2.69 0.93 6.87
C GLY A 121 2.98 -0.37 7.60
N GLU A 122 3.39 -0.22 8.85
CA GLU A 122 3.69 -1.34 9.74
C GLU A 122 3.19 -1.07 11.15
N ALA A 123 2.80 -2.16 11.82
CA ALA A 123 2.50 -2.17 13.23
C ALA A 123 3.80 -2.36 14.05
N GLY A 124 4.45 -1.26 14.41
CA GLY A 124 5.42 -1.23 15.52
C GLY A 124 6.91 -1.16 15.15
N THR A 125 7.30 -1.44 13.90
CA THR A 125 8.67 -1.17 13.40
C THR A 125 8.63 -0.25 12.19
N VAL A 126 9.74 0.45 11.94
CA VAL A 126 9.86 1.36 10.80
C VAL A 126 10.41 0.56 9.62
N THR A 127 9.60 0.39 8.56
CA THR A 127 9.95 -0.45 7.41
C THR A 127 10.28 0.34 6.15
N ASP A 128 11.07 -0.30 5.29
CA ASP A 128 11.29 0.14 3.92
C ASP A 128 10.19 -0.45 3.02
N ILE A 129 9.69 0.36 2.09
CA ILE A 129 8.74 -0.08 1.07
C ILE A 129 9.22 0.28 -0.33
N THR A 130 9.06 -0.63 -1.27
CA THR A 130 9.24 -0.37 -2.69
C THR A 130 7.86 -0.11 -3.33
N ILE A 131 7.67 1.03 -3.98
CA ILE A 131 6.47 1.36 -4.73
C ILE A 131 6.89 1.57 -6.18
N LYS A 132 6.45 0.67 -7.05
CA LYS A 132 6.76 0.73 -8.49
C LYS A 132 6.02 1.91 -9.16
N PRO A 133 6.52 2.40 -10.30
CA PRO A 133 5.83 3.41 -11.08
C PRO A 133 4.39 2.99 -11.43
N ASN A 134 3.46 3.94 -11.46
CA ASN A 134 2.04 3.74 -11.72
C ASN A 134 1.35 2.73 -10.79
N ALA A 135 1.88 2.48 -9.60
CA ALA A 135 1.20 1.62 -8.61
C ALA A 135 -0.23 2.09 -8.29
N PHE A 136 -0.49 3.40 -8.37
CA PHE A 136 -1.82 4.00 -8.26
C PHE A 136 -2.18 4.71 -9.56
N ASN A 137 -3.20 4.22 -10.28
CA ASN A 137 -3.51 4.69 -11.64
C ASN A 137 -5.02 4.66 -11.91
N GLN A 138 -5.59 5.64 -12.60
CA GLN A 138 -7.01 5.62 -13.02
C GLN A 138 -8.04 5.27 -11.92
N ILE A 139 -7.80 5.76 -10.70
CA ILE A 139 -8.66 5.49 -9.55
C ILE A 139 -8.88 6.76 -8.73
N LYS A 140 -10.02 6.86 -8.04
CA LYS A 140 -10.26 7.89 -7.05
C LYS A 140 -10.02 7.34 -5.65
N ILE A 141 -9.11 7.98 -4.92
CA ILE A 141 -8.76 7.63 -3.55
C ILE A 141 -9.21 8.77 -2.64
N HIS A 142 -10.09 8.47 -1.69
CA HIS A 142 -10.48 9.44 -0.68
C HIS A 142 -9.32 9.74 0.28
N ARG A 143 -8.59 8.71 0.72
CA ARG A 143 -7.43 8.87 1.58
C ARG A 143 -6.32 7.88 1.25
N LEU A 144 -5.11 8.38 1.00
CA LEU A 144 -3.90 7.58 0.89
C LEU A 144 -2.98 7.94 2.06
N HIS A 145 -2.76 6.99 2.96
CA HIS A 145 -2.05 7.16 4.22
C HIS A 145 -0.79 6.30 4.25
N PHE A 146 0.36 6.94 4.29
CA PHE A 146 1.65 6.32 4.56
C PHE A 146 2.00 6.51 6.04
N LEU A 147 2.20 5.41 6.77
CA LEU A 147 2.37 5.41 8.22
C LEU A 147 3.61 4.60 8.61
N ASN A 148 4.46 5.13 9.50
CA ASN A 148 5.60 4.41 10.07
C ASN A 148 6.59 3.85 9.02
N LEU A 149 6.87 4.61 7.97
CA LEU A 149 7.79 4.20 6.90
C LEU A 149 9.16 4.87 7.01
N ASN A 150 10.22 4.08 6.86
CA ASN A 150 11.60 4.55 6.93
C ASN A 150 12.05 5.07 5.57
N THR A 151 11.97 4.22 4.55
CA THR A 151 12.34 4.60 3.19
C THR A 151 11.29 4.17 2.18
N PHE A 152 11.23 4.93 1.10
CA PHE A 152 10.50 4.66 -0.14
C PHE A 152 11.52 4.31 -1.22
N ASN A 153 11.42 3.12 -1.82
CA ASN A 153 12.35 2.63 -2.84
C ASN A 153 13.82 2.67 -2.38
N GLY A 154 14.09 2.44 -1.08
CA GLY A 154 15.44 2.51 -0.50
C GLY A 154 15.96 3.93 -0.25
N HIS A 155 15.11 4.95 -0.40
CA HIS A 155 15.44 6.36 -0.20
C HIS A 155 14.44 7.05 0.72
N SER A 156 14.85 8.08 1.47
CA SER A 156 13.91 8.93 2.21
C SER A 156 13.11 9.89 1.32
N THR A 157 13.10 9.69 0.01
CA THR A 157 12.41 10.55 -0.96
C THR A 157 11.24 9.78 -1.57
N PHE A 158 10.05 10.37 -1.56
CA PHE A 158 8.88 9.78 -2.23
C PHE A 158 8.89 10.11 -3.73
N ASP A 159 9.00 9.08 -4.57
CA ASP A 159 8.95 9.20 -6.03
C ASP A 159 7.50 9.31 -6.51
N THR A 160 7.11 10.48 -7.04
CA THR A 160 5.73 10.67 -7.51
C THR A 160 5.39 9.95 -8.81
N ASN A 161 6.35 9.27 -9.45
CA ASN A 161 6.05 8.31 -10.50
C ASN A 161 5.26 7.09 -9.99
N ALA A 162 5.20 6.86 -8.68
CA ALA A 162 4.25 5.92 -8.08
C ALA A 162 2.79 6.22 -8.48
N PHE A 163 2.51 7.48 -8.83
CA PHE A 163 1.21 7.95 -9.30
C PHE A 163 1.17 7.99 -10.83
N GLY A 164 0.21 7.27 -11.40
CA GLY A 164 -0.08 7.22 -12.82
C GLY A 164 -1.03 8.32 -13.29
N ASN A 165 -1.74 8.05 -14.38
CA ASN A 165 -2.62 9.01 -15.03
C ASN A 165 -4.01 9.03 -14.39
N ASN A 166 -4.67 10.20 -14.42
CA ASN A 166 -6.05 10.39 -13.96
C ASN A 166 -6.29 9.95 -12.50
N LEU A 167 -5.24 9.97 -11.67
CA LEU A 167 -5.34 9.69 -10.25
C LEU A 167 -5.89 10.92 -9.52
N GLN A 168 -6.96 10.73 -8.74
CA GLN A 168 -7.49 11.75 -7.86
C GLN A 168 -7.37 11.30 -6.41
N ILE A 169 -6.70 12.10 -5.59
CA ILE A 169 -6.52 11.84 -4.16
C ILE A 169 -7.14 13.00 -3.38
N ASP A 170 -8.16 12.73 -2.56
CA ASP A 170 -8.74 13.79 -1.72
C ASP A 170 -7.79 14.17 -0.58
N VAL A 171 -7.20 13.18 0.11
CA VAL A 171 -6.23 13.39 1.19
C VAL A 171 -5.01 12.48 0.99
N LEU A 172 -3.84 13.07 0.77
CA LEU A 172 -2.54 12.42 0.84
C LEU A 172 -1.90 12.72 2.19
N LEU A 173 -1.60 11.69 2.98
CA LEU A 173 -1.06 11.81 4.33
C LEU A 173 0.21 10.99 4.48
N PHE A 174 1.26 11.63 4.97
CA PHE A 174 2.46 10.98 5.49
C PHE A 174 2.53 11.24 6.99
N ASP A 175 2.46 10.19 7.79
CA ASP A 175 2.49 10.24 9.25
C ASP A 175 3.59 9.36 9.80
N GLN A 176 4.44 9.90 10.68
CA GLN A 176 5.56 9.15 11.27
C GLN A 176 6.48 8.54 10.20
N CYS A 177 6.66 9.23 9.07
CA CYS A 177 7.54 8.80 7.98
C CYS A 177 8.89 9.54 8.06
N ASN A 178 9.97 8.83 7.76
CA ASN A 178 11.30 9.43 7.59
C ASN A 178 11.47 10.02 6.17
N LEU A 179 10.48 10.79 5.73
CA LEU A 179 10.44 11.47 4.43
C LEU A 179 11.29 12.75 4.48
N THR A 180 12.18 12.96 3.51
CA THR A 180 13.02 14.17 3.39
C THR A 180 12.60 15.06 2.23
N SER A 181 12.05 14.50 1.14
CA SER A 181 11.63 15.23 -0.05
C SER A 181 10.71 14.41 -0.97
N PHE A 182 10.22 15.03 -2.04
CA PHE A 182 9.57 14.36 -3.17
C PHE A 182 10.45 14.42 -4.44
N SER A 183 10.34 13.44 -5.34
CA SER A 183 11.03 13.41 -6.64
C SER A 183 10.08 13.14 -7.82
N ASN A 184 10.58 13.38 -9.05
CA ASN A 184 9.88 13.17 -10.33
C ASN A 184 8.52 13.88 -10.48
N LEU A 185 8.61 15.19 -10.68
CA LEU A 185 7.52 16.16 -10.62
C LEU A 185 6.58 16.15 -11.84
N SER A 186 6.23 15.01 -12.44
CA SER A 186 5.33 15.00 -13.60
C SER A 186 4.29 13.90 -13.48
N SER A 187 3.16 14.21 -12.85
CA SER A 187 1.98 13.35 -12.92
C SER A 187 0.74 14.20 -13.18
N ASN A 188 -0.22 13.66 -13.94
CA ASN A 188 -1.56 14.22 -14.08
C ASN A 188 -2.43 13.89 -12.84
N THR A 189 -1.80 13.81 -11.67
CA THR A 189 -2.45 13.50 -10.41
C THR A 189 -2.99 14.77 -9.78
N THR A 190 -4.25 14.73 -9.34
CA THR A 190 -4.81 15.79 -8.52
C THR A 190 -4.80 15.35 -7.06
N VAL A 191 -4.17 16.14 -6.20
CA VAL A 191 -4.22 15.95 -4.74
C VAL A 191 -4.97 17.14 -4.15
N ASN A 192 -6.07 16.92 -3.42
CA ASN A 192 -6.83 18.04 -2.85
C ASN A 192 -6.22 18.53 -1.52
N LYS A 193 -5.77 17.63 -0.65
CA LYS A 193 -5.14 17.94 0.63
C LYS A 193 -3.86 17.13 0.82
N LEU A 194 -2.76 17.81 1.17
CA LEU A 194 -1.53 17.16 1.61
C LEU A 194 -1.35 17.38 3.12
N ILE A 195 -1.07 16.30 3.85
CA ILE A 195 -0.76 16.34 5.28
C ILE A 195 0.60 15.69 5.51
N LEU A 196 1.50 16.42 6.14
CA LEU A 196 2.80 15.93 6.62
C LEU A 196 2.81 16.04 8.14
N ARG A 197 2.79 14.91 8.83
CA ARG A 197 2.70 14.86 10.29
C ARG A 197 3.78 13.96 10.86
N ASN A 198 4.40 14.37 11.96
CA ASN A 198 5.43 13.57 12.66
C ASN A 198 6.56 13.10 11.72
N SER A 199 6.95 13.93 10.76
CA SER A 199 8.00 13.62 9.77
C SER A 199 9.22 14.51 10.02
N PRO A 200 10.03 14.22 11.06
CA PRO A 200 11.09 15.13 11.54
C PRO A 200 12.19 15.36 10.50
N SER A 201 12.43 14.40 9.60
CA SER A 201 13.46 14.52 8.55
C SER A 201 13.02 15.40 7.37
N PHE A 202 11.75 15.80 7.34
CA PHE A 202 11.23 16.67 6.30
C PHE A 202 11.57 18.13 6.60
N THR A 203 12.74 18.58 6.13
CA THR A 203 13.34 19.86 6.53
C THR A 203 13.11 21.00 5.55
N GLN A 204 12.75 20.72 4.29
CA GLN A 204 12.66 21.73 3.24
C GLN A 204 11.51 21.48 2.26
N LEU A 205 10.73 22.53 1.98
CA LEU A 205 9.70 22.52 0.94
C LEU A 205 10.00 23.64 -0.06
N THR A 206 10.73 23.30 -1.12
CA THR A 206 11.24 24.22 -2.15
C THR A 206 10.74 23.81 -3.53
N SER A 207 10.81 24.70 -4.52
CA SER A 207 10.47 24.39 -5.92
C SER A 207 11.15 23.14 -6.50
N LYS A 208 12.28 22.68 -5.93
CA LYS A 208 12.99 21.44 -6.32
C LYS A 208 12.54 20.20 -5.55
N THR A 209 11.95 20.36 -4.37
CA THR A 209 11.51 19.28 -3.48
C THR A 209 9.99 19.16 -3.40
N VAL A 210 9.28 19.99 -4.16
CA VAL A 210 7.83 20.08 -4.18
C VAL A 210 7.26 19.26 -5.34
N PRO A 211 6.37 18.28 -5.07
CA PRO A 211 5.69 17.51 -6.10
C PRO A 211 4.85 18.42 -7.02
N SER A 212 4.70 18.09 -8.31
CA SER A 212 4.01 18.99 -9.26
C SER A 212 2.52 19.16 -9.05
N PHE A 213 1.89 18.29 -8.26
CA PHE A 213 0.52 18.49 -7.81
C PHE A 213 0.40 19.50 -6.66
N LEU A 214 1.51 19.95 -6.07
CA LEU A 214 1.47 20.84 -4.92
C LEU A 214 0.96 22.26 -5.24
N PRO A 215 1.31 22.88 -6.37
CA PRO A 215 0.68 24.14 -6.78
C PRO A 215 -0.85 24.05 -6.96
N THR A 216 -1.42 22.85 -7.10
CA THR A 216 -2.85 22.64 -7.32
C THR A 216 -3.61 22.09 -6.12
N ILE A 217 -2.95 21.85 -4.97
CA ILE A 217 -3.66 21.42 -3.75
C ILE A 217 -4.52 22.55 -3.20
N LYS A 218 -5.61 22.18 -2.51
CA LYS A 218 -6.53 23.12 -1.85
C LYS A 218 -6.16 23.38 -0.40
N SER A 219 -5.38 22.50 0.21
CA SER A 219 -5.01 22.56 1.62
C SER A 219 -3.68 21.85 1.87
N LEU A 220 -2.80 22.50 2.63
CA LEU A 220 -1.55 21.94 3.13
C LEU A 220 -1.57 22.00 4.66
N GLU A 221 -1.29 20.88 5.31
CA GLU A 221 -1.17 20.77 6.76
C GLU A 221 0.19 20.16 7.09
N ILE A 222 0.98 20.87 7.90
CA ILE A 222 2.30 20.42 8.34
C ILE A 222 2.33 20.54 9.86
N SER A 223 2.68 19.46 10.55
CA SER A 223 2.78 19.42 12.01
C SER A 223 3.90 18.48 12.43
N THR A 224 4.63 18.83 13.49
CA THR A 224 5.67 17.97 14.08
C THR A 224 6.68 17.47 13.03
N THR A 225 7.21 18.40 12.23
CA THR A 225 8.26 18.14 11.23
C THR A 225 9.52 18.93 11.56
N GLY A 226 10.66 18.62 10.92
CA GLY A 226 11.88 19.41 11.03
C GLY A 226 11.95 20.58 10.06
N LEU A 227 10.80 21.07 9.56
CA LEU A 227 10.73 22.03 8.47
C LEU A 227 11.37 23.36 8.87
N GLN A 228 12.46 23.73 8.20
CA GLN A 228 13.23 24.96 8.46
C GLN A 228 12.99 26.04 7.40
N SER A 229 12.66 25.64 6.17
CA SER A 229 12.47 26.59 5.07
C SER A 229 11.34 26.18 4.13
N ILE A 230 10.62 27.20 3.68
CA ILE A 230 9.51 27.11 2.73
C ILE A 230 9.70 28.22 1.69
N ASP A 231 9.74 27.87 0.41
CA ASP A 231 9.75 28.87 -0.66
C ASP A 231 8.33 29.39 -0.91
N ALA A 232 7.96 30.49 -0.27
CA ALA A 232 6.62 31.09 -0.32
C ALA A 232 6.04 31.26 -1.74
N HIS A 233 6.88 31.49 -2.75
CA HIS A 233 6.44 31.63 -4.14
C HIS A 233 5.89 30.33 -4.72
N THR A 234 6.33 29.18 -4.21
CA THR A 234 5.86 27.86 -4.63
C THR A 234 4.42 27.57 -4.15
N PHE A 235 3.87 28.37 -3.23
CA PHE A 235 2.58 28.08 -2.56
C PHE A 235 1.51 29.15 -2.70
N GLN A 236 1.69 30.11 -3.60
CA GLN A 236 0.74 31.23 -3.78
C GLN A 236 -0.72 30.76 -3.97
N ALA A 237 -0.95 29.62 -4.64
CA ALA A 237 -2.28 29.06 -4.83
C ALA A 237 -2.94 28.50 -3.55
N CYS A 238 -2.13 28.11 -2.56
CA CYS A 238 -2.60 27.47 -1.33
C CYS A 238 -2.64 28.44 -0.13
N TYR A 239 -1.96 29.60 -0.24
CA TYR A 239 -1.63 30.53 0.84
C TYR A 239 -2.80 30.93 1.77
N SER A 240 -4.04 30.95 1.27
CA SER A 240 -5.22 31.34 2.05
C SER A 240 -5.76 30.27 3.02
N ARG A 241 -5.24 29.04 2.98
CA ARG A 241 -5.76 27.89 3.75
C ARG A 241 -4.67 27.10 4.48
N TRP A 242 -3.54 27.75 4.71
CA TRP A 242 -2.40 27.17 5.40
C TRP A 242 -2.67 27.12 6.89
N ARG A 243 -2.55 25.92 7.45
CA ARG A 243 -2.46 25.72 8.90
C ARG A 243 -1.15 25.01 9.17
N VAL A 244 -0.11 25.79 9.44
CA VAL A 244 1.03 25.30 10.20
C VAL A 244 0.56 25.38 11.65
N ASN A 245 0.16 24.25 12.23
CA ASN A 245 -0.04 24.22 13.68
C ASN A 245 1.36 24.27 14.27
N GLU A 246 1.60 25.27 15.11
CA GLU A 246 2.91 25.62 15.66
C GLU A 246 3.65 24.39 16.18
N ILE A 247 4.93 24.31 15.81
CA ILE A 247 5.91 23.39 16.37
C ILE A 247 6.09 23.83 17.83
N GLU A 248 5.56 23.08 18.79
CA GLU A 248 5.96 23.19 20.19
C GLU A 248 7.40 22.67 20.38
#